data_AF-A0A660L7I1-F1
#
_entry.id   AF-A0A660L7I1-F1
#
_cell.length_a   1.000
_cell.length_b   1.000
_cell.length_c   1.000
_cell.angle_alpha   90.00
_cell.angle_beta   90.00
_cell.angle_gamma   90.00
#
_symmetry.space_group_name_H-M   'P 1'
#
loop_
_entity.id
_entity.type
_entity.pdbx_description
1 polymer ?
#
loop_
_entity_poly.entity_id
_entity_poly.type
_entity_poly.pdbx_seq_one_letter_code
_entity_poly.pdbx_strand_id
1 'polypeptide(L)'
;MSSRSWMAVPALAAGVLMFAVPGAFAQERATIYDVVQEGLTADQAKRLDATLGVEGALQPDGSYIYASPEFAKVPQKTVATGKDESGRATTSQALDTDALKRLRPLPDDDVLKRVPIFMDYVGVDGDVVGLKPTVSHTELDLADANGRPTASYKLDTSVSFEQTLGGLPLTGPGAKLRAAYGPDGKLTQLTSANRRLKPGATVAIIAVDEAAKGCAALYGDKVRQDTPTLGYHAPALGSAKQIFPVYTCNPIGGDEQQANLLLPAVKGSAPTATLEAKLGDGSVRGVATATGGTAPYRFKWSSSTTVIERNEGAAVDYVRDARDKLVGEALTLTVTDANGLTSTATASFAGDGSVKGQSIPGGGGFGKLAIGPVDVGVEQTVDEWQCAQDSGFGFRNAMAARGVPTAFQFHGTSAWERDFKKGSAGGTDSSYVDNVDATWYTGHGNPNGFTFKNTTHDDKWIVPGDADWGNGDLEWLQLESCQVLRDTNGSMDQLARWGGAINGLHMMNGFHTNAICVDGGTGRTFAQLLFPQLGLPAFPVRNAWALMAQIKEPSGIRYRSIGNVGAGGVTNIGDYFWGQGPTGPDITKAARTGMWSLSGVS
;
A
#
# COMPACT_ATOMS: atom_id res chain seq x y z
N MET A 1 78.98 -31.88 -0.42
CA MET A 1 77.53 -31.92 -0.72
C MET A 1 76.80 -32.04 0.60
N SER A 2 75.81 -31.20 0.88
CA SER A 2 75.08 -31.19 2.16
C SER A 2 73.66 -31.76 2.00
N SER A 3 73.30 -32.68 2.89
CA SER A 3 71.91 -33.12 3.05
C SER A 3 71.11 -32.05 3.79
N ARG A 4 69.88 -31.79 3.35
CA ARG A 4 68.90 -31.00 4.09
C ARG A 4 67.68 -31.85 4.43
N SER A 5 67.37 -31.92 5.71
CA SER A 5 66.19 -32.59 6.24
C SER A 5 64.90 -31.90 5.78
N TRP A 6 63.85 -32.70 5.56
CA TRP A 6 62.47 -32.22 5.58
C TRP A 6 61.73 -32.97 6.69
N MET A 7 61.01 -32.24 7.54
CA MET A 7 60.24 -32.82 8.64
C MET A 7 58.88 -33.30 8.12
N ALA A 8 58.46 -34.49 8.55
CA ALA A 8 57.09 -34.96 8.34
C ALA A 8 56.15 -34.29 9.34
N VAL A 9 55.03 -33.75 8.87
CA VAL A 9 53.95 -33.21 9.71
C VAL A 9 52.92 -34.33 9.94
N PRO A 10 52.55 -34.66 11.20
CA PRO A 10 51.54 -35.67 11.46
C PRO A 10 50.13 -35.14 11.13
N ALA A 11 49.31 -35.97 10.51
CA ALA A 11 47.92 -35.63 10.22
C ALA A 11 47.06 -35.71 11.50
N LEU A 12 46.55 -34.55 11.96
CA LEU A 12 45.57 -34.48 13.03
C LEU A 12 44.17 -34.77 12.47
N ALA A 13 43.55 -35.87 12.93
CA ALA A 13 42.17 -36.18 12.62
C ALA A 13 41.22 -35.26 13.40
N ALA A 14 40.69 -34.24 12.74
CA ALA A 14 39.68 -33.35 13.31
C ALA A 14 38.32 -34.08 13.41
N GLY A 15 37.97 -34.55 14.60
CA GLY A 15 36.65 -35.11 14.87
C GLY A 15 35.58 -34.02 14.80
N VAL A 16 34.70 -34.07 13.80
CA VAL A 16 33.57 -33.15 13.66
C VAL A 16 32.53 -33.46 14.73
N LEU A 17 32.50 -32.67 15.80
CA LEU A 17 31.30 -32.58 16.64
C LEU A 17 30.19 -31.94 15.81
N MET A 18 29.24 -32.74 15.34
CA MET A 18 27.97 -32.21 14.86
C MET A 18 27.19 -31.67 16.07
N PHE A 19 27.28 -30.35 16.28
CA PHE A 19 26.30 -29.65 17.09
C PHE A 19 24.94 -29.81 16.42
N ALA A 20 24.06 -30.60 17.03
CA ALA A 20 22.68 -30.68 16.61
C ALA A 20 22.03 -29.31 16.81
N VAL A 21 21.82 -28.58 15.72
CA VAL A 21 20.94 -27.40 15.71
C VAL A 21 19.57 -27.87 16.21
N PRO A 22 18.99 -27.25 17.25
CA PRO A 22 17.64 -27.57 17.67
C PRO A 22 16.71 -27.40 16.47
N GLY A 23 16.07 -28.49 16.03
CA GLY A 23 15.10 -28.42 14.95
C GLY A 23 14.00 -27.43 15.32
N ALA A 24 13.57 -26.61 14.36
CA ALA A 24 12.48 -25.69 14.60
C ALA A 24 11.24 -26.50 15.01
N PHE A 25 10.82 -26.38 16.26
CA PHE A 25 9.57 -26.98 16.72
C PHE A 25 8.44 -26.35 15.92
N ALA A 26 7.86 -27.12 14.99
CA ALA A 26 6.70 -26.69 14.25
C ALA A 26 5.61 -26.34 15.26
N GLN A 27 5.17 -25.08 15.26
CA GLN A 27 4.25 -24.59 16.28
C GLN A 27 2.85 -25.16 16.01
N GLU A 28 2.49 -26.27 16.65
CA GLU A 28 1.20 -26.94 16.48
C GLU A 28 0.02 -26.16 17.09
N ARG A 29 0.29 -25.17 17.95
CA ARG A 29 -0.71 -24.42 18.71
C ARG A 29 -0.37 -22.94 18.84
N ALA A 30 -1.38 -22.09 18.76
CA ALA A 30 -1.27 -20.65 18.96
C ALA A 30 -2.48 -20.09 19.75
N THR A 31 -2.30 -18.95 20.39
CA THR A 31 -3.31 -18.33 21.25
C THR A 31 -4.18 -17.37 20.45
N ILE A 32 -5.50 -17.50 20.54
CA ILE A 32 -6.45 -16.47 20.12
C ILE A 32 -6.47 -15.40 21.21
N TYR A 33 -6.41 -14.13 20.84
CA TYR A 33 -6.43 -13.01 21.77
C TYR A 33 -7.78 -12.30 21.71
N ASP A 34 -8.44 -12.12 22.86
CA ASP A 34 -9.70 -11.37 22.93
C ASP A 34 -9.39 -9.86 22.87
N VAL A 35 -10.20 -9.11 22.13
CA VAL A 35 -10.17 -7.64 22.14
C VAL A 35 -10.91 -7.14 23.38
N VAL A 36 -10.22 -6.34 24.19
CA VAL A 36 -10.78 -5.63 25.35
C VAL A 36 -11.15 -4.19 24.99
N GLN A 37 -10.44 -3.59 24.03
CA GLN A 37 -10.69 -2.24 23.54
C GLN A 37 -10.21 -2.12 22.07
N GLU A 38 -11.08 -1.69 21.15
CA GLU A 38 -10.74 -1.57 19.71
C GLU A 38 -9.73 -0.44 19.42
N GLY A 39 -9.88 0.72 20.06
CA GLY A 39 -9.03 1.90 19.85
C GLY A 39 -9.13 2.90 21.01
N LEU A 40 -8.58 4.10 20.87
CA LEU A 40 -8.59 5.12 21.93
C LEU A 40 -10.00 5.64 22.22
N THR A 41 -10.29 5.85 23.50
CA THR A 41 -11.45 6.64 23.93
C THR A 41 -11.17 8.14 23.82
N ALA A 42 -12.22 8.97 23.76
CA ALA A 42 -12.08 10.43 23.74
C ALA A 42 -11.27 10.97 24.94
N ASP A 43 -11.43 10.38 26.12
CA ASP A 43 -10.66 10.74 27.31
C ASP A 43 -9.20 10.26 27.26
N GLN A 44 -8.85 9.26 26.44
CA GLN A 44 -7.45 8.88 26.20
C GLN A 44 -6.80 9.80 25.16
N ALA A 45 -7.48 10.05 24.04
CA ALA A 45 -7.00 11.00 23.03
C ALA A 45 -6.76 12.40 23.64
N LYS A 46 -7.72 12.95 24.38
CA LYS A 46 -7.58 14.24 25.06
C LYS A 46 -6.43 14.29 26.07
N ARG A 47 -6.04 13.15 26.67
CA ARG A 47 -4.86 13.05 27.54
C ARG A 47 -3.55 12.89 26.76
N LEU A 48 -3.57 12.19 25.63
CA LEU A 48 -2.47 12.11 24.67
C LEU A 48 -2.14 13.51 24.11
N ASP A 49 -3.15 14.24 23.64
CA ASP A 49 -3.09 15.63 23.19
C ASP A 49 -2.46 16.55 24.25
N ALA A 50 -3.00 16.52 25.47
CA ALA A 50 -2.53 17.35 26.58
C ALA A 50 -1.11 17.00 27.05
N THR A 51 -0.70 15.74 26.93
CA THR A 51 0.66 15.27 27.31
C THR A 51 1.69 15.65 26.26
N LEU A 52 1.31 15.64 24.97
CA LEU A 52 2.20 15.93 23.85
C LEU A 52 2.19 17.40 23.41
N GLY A 53 1.22 18.20 23.85
CA GLY A 53 1.06 19.60 23.47
C GLY A 53 0.53 19.78 22.05
N VAL A 54 -0.37 18.89 21.61
CA VAL A 54 -0.91 18.84 20.23
C VAL A 54 -2.44 18.76 20.22
N GLU A 55 -3.02 18.81 19.03
CA GLU A 55 -4.45 18.59 18.77
C GLU A 55 -4.55 17.58 17.62
N GLY A 56 -4.81 16.31 17.94
CA GLY A 56 -4.93 15.23 16.97
C GLY A 56 -6.38 14.83 16.67
N ALA A 57 -6.60 14.20 15.51
CA ALA A 57 -7.89 13.71 15.09
C ALA A 57 -8.13 12.28 15.60
N LEU A 58 -8.96 12.13 16.64
CA LEU A 58 -9.56 10.86 17.00
C LEU A 58 -10.69 10.52 16.01
N GLN A 59 -10.54 9.40 15.30
CA GLN A 59 -11.49 8.91 14.32
C GLN A 59 -12.62 8.09 14.99
N PRO A 60 -13.78 7.90 14.32
CA PRO A 60 -14.92 7.17 14.88
C PRO A 60 -14.66 5.71 15.24
N ASP A 61 -13.60 5.10 14.68
CA ASP A 61 -13.17 3.72 14.97
C ASP A 61 -12.21 3.62 16.17
N GLY A 62 -11.80 4.76 16.75
CA GLY A 62 -10.82 4.86 17.82
C GLY A 62 -9.36 4.96 17.35
N SER A 63 -9.09 5.04 16.05
CA SER A 63 -7.75 5.37 15.55
C SER A 63 -7.46 6.86 15.75
N TYR A 64 -6.21 7.20 16.04
CA TYR A 64 -5.75 8.57 16.31
C TYR A 64 -4.68 8.97 15.30
N ILE A 65 -4.89 10.11 14.65
CA ILE A 65 -3.99 10.67 13.65
C ILE A 65 -3.70 12.13 13.99
N TYR A 66 -2.44 12.43 14.30
CA TYR A 66 -1.91 13.79 14.34
C TYR A 66 -0.89 13.95 13.21
N ALA A 67 -1.02 15.03 12.43
CA ALA A 67 -0.01 15.45 11.46
C ALA A 67 -0.02 16.97 11.32
N SER A 68 1.11 17.60 11.66
CA SER A 68 1.32 19.05 11.57
C SER A 68 1.65 19.50 10.14
N PRO A 69 1.56 20.81 9.84
CA PRO A 69 2.10 21.39 8.59
C PRO A 69 3.60 21.19 8.39
N GLU A 70 4.35 20.85 9.46
CA GLU A 70 5.79 20.56 9.40
C GLU A 70 6.11 19.06 9.19
N PHE A 71 5.10 18.18 9.10
CA PHE A 71 5.29 16.76 8.79
C PHE A 71 5.95 16.57 7.42
N ALA A 72 7.09 15.85 7.39
CA ALA A 72 7.85 15.54 6.18
C ALA A 72 8.08 16.76 5.26
N LYS A 73 8.17 17.97 5.83
CA LYS A 73 8.12 19.23 5.10
C LYS A 73 9.47 19.52 4.43
N VAL A 74 9.41 19.81 3.14
CA VAL A 74 10.56 20.25 2.35
C VAL A 74 10.57 21.79 2.36
N PRO A 75 11.66 22.44 2.82
CA PRO A 75 11.78 23.89 2.75
C PRO A 75 11.72 24.40 1.30
N GLN A 76 10.71 25.22 1.00
CA GLN A 76 10.49 25.83 -0.31
C GLN A 76 10.18 27.32 -0.19
N LYS A 77 10.35 28.06 -1.29
CA LYS A 77 10.04 29.49 -1.45
C LYS A 77 9.20 29.67 -2.71
N THR A 78 8.06 30.35 -2.61
CA THR A 78 7.32 30.79 -3.80
C THR A 78 8.17 31.78 -4.60
N VAL A 79 8.29 31.55 -5.92
CA VAL A 79 9.09 32.40 -6.84
C VAL A 79 8.27 32.99 -7.98
N ALA A 80 7.15 32.37 -8.37
CA ALA A 80 6.23 32.88 -9.39
C ALA A 80 4.81 32.31 -9.23
N THR A 81 3.87 32.83 -10.02
CA THR A 81 2.50 32.31 -10.19
C THR A 81 2.15 32.32 -11.68
N GLY A 82 1.40 31.33 -12.15
CA GLY A 82 1.08 31.14 -13.56
C GLY A 82 -0.21 30.37 -13.79
N LYS A 83 -0.23 29.60 -14.87
CA LYS A 83 -1.26 28.62 -15.23
C LYS A 83 -0.59 27.37 -15.80
N ASP A 84 -1.33 26.26 -15.81
CA ASP A 84 -1.05 25.03 -16.55
C ASP A 84 -1.63 25.10 -17.98
N GLU A 85 -1.58 24.00 -18.73
CA GLU A 85 -2.13 23.83 -20.09
C GLU A 85 -3.66 23.98 -20.16
N SER A 86 -4.39 23.43 -19.18
CA SER A 86 -5.86 23.52 -19.04
C SER A 86 -6.34 24.88 -18.50
N GLY A 87 -5.42 25.73 -18.04
CA GLY A 87 -5.70 27.08 -17.58
C GLY A 87 -6.15 27.20 -16.11
N ARG A 88 -5.96 26.15 -15.29
CA ARG A 88 -5.98 26.20 -13.81
C ARG A 88 -4.85 27.13 -13.31
N ALA A 89 -4.81 27.47 -12.02
CA ALA A 89 -3.88 28.48 -11.49
C ALA A 89 -2.70 27.85 -10.73
N THR A 90 -1.47 28.13 -11.16
CA THR A 90 -0.26 27.49 -10.62
C THR A 90 0.62 28.46 -9.81
N THR A 91 1.42 27.92 -8.89
CA THR A 91 2.32 28.64 -7.97
C THR A 91 3.69 27.97 -7.97
N SER A 92 4.65 28.53 -8.68
CA SER A 92 6.01 27.99 -8.78
C SER A 92 6.74 28.11 -7.44
N GLN A 93 7.10 26.99 -6.83
CA GLN A 93 7.85 26.94 -5.58
C GLN A 93 9.24 26.31 -5.78
N ALA A 94 10.30 27.00 -5.35
CA ALA A 94 11.68 26.54 -5.48
C ALA A 94 12.26 26.01 -4.16
N LEU A 95 13.13 25.01 -4.22
CA LEU A 95 13.81 24.43 -3.05
C LEU A 95 14.68 25.46 -2.32
N ASP A 96 14.45 25.66 -1.02
CA ASP A 96 15.34 26.44 -0.18
C ASP A 96 16.54 25.60 0.27
N THR A 97 17.51 25.42 -0.63
CA THR A 97 18.69 24.57 -0.39
C THR A 97 19.51 25.02 0.82
N ASP A 98 19.45 26.30 1.21
CA ASP A 98 20.14 26.78 2.40
C ASP A 98 19.38 26.46 3.69
N ALA A 99 18.05 26.35 3.65
CA ALA A 99 17.29 25.78 4.77
C ALA A 99 17.51 24.27 4.88
N LEU A 100 17.56 23.54 3.76
CA LEU A 100 17.91 22.11 3.73
C LEU A 100 19.28 21.84 4.39
N LYS A 101 20.33 22.62 4.04
CA LYS A 101 21.66 22.53 4.68
C LYS A 101 21.66 22.84 6.19
N ARG A 102 20.65 23.56 6.69
CA ARG A 102 20.48 23.92 8.11
C ARG A 102 19.65 22.91 8.92
N LEU A 103 19.00 21.93 8.29
CA LEU A 103 18.22 20.92 9.03
C LEU A 103 19.12 20.11 9.96
N ARG A 104 18.68 19.92 11.21
CA ARG A 104 19.33 19.08 12.22
C ARG A 104 18.26 18.20 12.89
N PRO A 105 17.89 17.06 12.26
CA PRO A 105 16.94 16.12 12.84
C PRO A 105 17.36 15.68 14.25
N LEU A 106 16.38 15.35 15.09
CA LEU A 106 16.59 14.90 16.45
C LEU A 106 17.48 13.62 16.46
N PRO A 107 18.50 13.50 17.32
CA PRO A 107 19.31 12.28 17.39
C PRO A 107 18.47 11.03 17.74
N ASP A 108 18.86 9.89 17.20
CA ASP A 108 18.15 8.61 17.35
C ASP A 108 17.96 8.22 18.83
N ASP A 109 19.01 8.37 19.65
CA ASP A 109 18.93 8.17 21.10
C ASP A 109 17.98 9.16 21.79
N ASP A 110 17.77 10.36 21.24
CA ASP A 110 16.87 11.37 21.81
C ASP A 110 15.41 11.18 21.37
N VAL A 111 15.15 10.58 20.20
CA VAL A 111 13.79 10.15 19.84
C VAL A 111 13.34 8.95 20.69
N LEU A 112 14.24 8.01 20.96
CA LEU A 112 13.93 6.86 21.82
C LEU A 112 13.59 7.28 23.26
N LYS A 113 14.21 8.35 23.78
CA LYS A 113 13.83 8.96 25.07
C LYS A 113 12.42 9.59 25.07
N ARG A 114 11.81 9.87 23.91
CA ARG A 114 10.42 10.36 23.82
C ARG A 114 9.38 9.25 23.91
N VAL A 115 9.74 8.00 23.58
CA VAL A 115 8.80 6.87 23.49
C VAL A 115 7.95 6.70 24.76
N PRO A 116 8.52 6.64 25.99
CA PRO A 116 7.72 6.42 27.21
C PRO A 116 6.66 7.51 27.47
N ILE A 117 6.81 8.71 26.91
CA ILE A 117 5.89 9.84 27.14
C ILE A 117 4.48 9.53 26.60
N PHE A 118 4.35 8.71 25.55
CA PHE A 118 3.06 8.40 24.93
C PHE A 118 2.58 6.95 25.08
N MET A 119 3.41 6.00 25.54
CA MET A 119 3.03 4.57 25.66
C MET A 119 1.73 4.36 26.45
N ASP A 120 1.62 4.95 27.64
CA ASP A 120 0.46 4.81 28.54
C ASP A 120 -0.86 5.29 27.91
N TYR A 121 -0.77 6.15 26.90
CA TYR A 121 -1.90 6.85 26.29
C TYR A 121 -2.30 6.29 24.91
N VAL A 122 -1.41 5.61 24.19
CA VAL A 122 -1.66 5.10 22.81
C VAL A 122 -2.38 3.75 22.74
N GLY A 123 -2.83 3.20 23.88
CA GLY A 123 -3.81 2.10 23.91
C GLY A 123 -3.22 0.69 23.75
N VAL A 124 -1.90 0.56 23.63
CA VAL A 124 -1.22 -0.75 23.70
C VAL A 124 -1.18 -1.23 25.16
N ASP A 125 -1.17 -2.55 25.36
CA ASP A 125 -0.77 -3.18 26.63
C ASP A 125 0.59 -3.86 26.39
N GLY A 126 1.65 -3.34 27.02
CA GLY A 126 3.03 -3.77 26.78
C GLY A 126 3.38 -5.16 27.36
N ASP A 127 2.58 -5.66 28.31
CA ASP A 127 2.75 -7.01 28.85
C ASP A 127 2.11 -8.08 27.93
N VAL A 128 1.27 -7.65 26.97
CA VAL A 128 0.58 -8.52 26.01
C VAL A 128 1.12 -8.37 24.59
N VAL A 129 1.41 -7.13 24.16
CA VAL A 129 1.94 -6.79 22.84
C VAL A 129 3.40 -6.34 22.98
N GLY A 130 4.33 -7.20 22.57
CA GLY A 130 5.76 -6.88 22.61
C GLY A 130 6.11 -5.84 21.55
N LEU A 131 6.47 -4.64 22.00
CA LEU A 131 6.88 -3.51 21.15
C LEU A 131 8.39 -3.43 20.99
N LYS A 132 8.89 -3.48 19.75
CA LYS A 132 10.29 -3.21 19.39
C LYS A 132 10.37 -1.90 18.58
N PRO A 133 10.90 -0.80 19.14
CA PRO A 133 11.04 0.46 18.41
C PRO A 133 12.16 0.36 17.37
N THR A 134 11.91 0.90 16.18
CA THR A 134 12.88 1.03 15.09
C THR A 134 12.91 2.49 14.64
N VAL A 135 14.09 3.11 14.71
CA VAL A 135 14.28 4.51 14.31
C VAL A 135 14.52 4.60 12.79
N SER A 136 13.92 5.60 12.14
CA SER A 136 14.09 5.91 10.72
C SER A 136 13.87 7.39 10.45
N HIS A 137 14.12 7.84 9.22
CA HIS A 137 13.94 9.23 8.79
C HIS A 137 13.15 9.29 7.49
N THR A 138 12.43 10.39 7.28
CA THR A 138 12.12 10.85 5.93
C THR A 138 13.39 11.44 5.29
N GLU A 139 13.77 10.93 4.12
CA GLU A 139 15.01 11.29 3.41
C GLU A 139 14.66 11.95 2.07
N LEU A 140 15.17 13.16 1.83
CA LEU A 140 15.12 13.87 0.56
C LEU A 140 16.47 13.77 -0.14
N ASP A 141 16.49 13.05 -1.26
CA ASP A 141 17.65 12.90 -2.13
C ASP A 141 17.49 13.74 -3.40
N LEU A 142 18.55 14.44 -3.83
CA LEU A 142 18.57 15.28 -5.03
C LEU A 142 19.57 14.76 -6.06
N ALA A 143 19.22 14.85 -7.34
CA ALA A 143 20.03 14.38 -8.47
C ALA A 143 20.17 15.41 -9.59
N ASP A 144 21.18 15.23 -10.45
CA ASP A 144 21.29 15.94 -11.73
C ASP A 144 20.18 15.52 -12.71
N ALA A 145 20.05 16.22 -13.85
CA ALA A 145 19.06 15.90 -14.88
C ALA A 145 19.19 14.49 -15.51
N ASN A 146 20.28 13.76 -15.20
CA ASN A 146 20.58 12.39 -15.65
C ASN A 146 20.37 11.35 -14.53
N GLY A 147 19.92 11.74 -13.34
CA GLY A 147 19.68 10.83 -12.21
C GLY A 147 20.92 10.54 -11.34
N ARG A 148 22.03 11.27 -11.50
CA ARG A 148 23.22 11.10 -10.64
C ARG A 148 23.03 11.82 -9.29
N PRO A 149 23.28 11.17 -8.14
CA PRO A 149 23.18 11.80 -6.82
C PRO A 149 24.00 13.09 -6.70
N THR A 150 23.44 14.12 -6.05
CA THR A 150 24.10 15.41 -5.77
C THR A 150 24.02 15.84 -4.31
N ALA A 151 22.94 15.51 -3.59
CA ALA A 151 22.79 15.75 -2.15
C ALA A 151 21.75 14.80 -1.54
N SER A 152 21.81 14.63 -0.21
CA SER A 152 20.79 13.93 0.58
C SER A 152 20.56 14.67 1.90
N TYR A 153 19.31 14.75 2.34
CA TYR A 153 18.89 15.46 3.54
C TYR A 153 17.85 14.65 4.32
N LYS A 154 18.18 14.27 5.57
CA LYS A 154 17.19 13.79 6.54
C LYS A 154 16.31 14.97 6.96
N LEU A 155 14.99 14.84 6.80
CA LEU A 155 14.01 15.90 7.08
C LEU A 155 13.47 15.82 8.51
N ASP A 156 13.35 14.63 9.07
CA ASP A 156 12.83 14.34 10.40
C ASP A 156 13.59 13.17 11.05
N THR A 157 13.24 12.84 12.28
CA THR A 157 13.58 11.55 12.90
C THR A 157 12.31 10.95 13.48
N SER A 158 12.08 9.68 13.21
CA SER A 158 10.83 8.97 13.51
C SER A 158 11.08 7.60 14.12
N VAL A 159 10.11 7.13 14.90
CA VAL A 159 10.10 5.81 15.51
C VAL A 159 8.82 5.09 15.11
N SER A 160 8.98 4.02 14.32
CA SER A 160 7.95 3.01 14.08
C SER A 160 8.15 1.86 15.08
N PHE A 161 7.13 1.03 15.26
CA PHE A 161 7.19 -0.12 16.18
C PHE A 161 6.87 -1.42 15.46
N GLU A 162 7.83 -2.35 15.46
CA GLU A 162 7.56 -3.75 15.21
C GLU A 162 6.75 -4.29 16.39
N GLN A 163 5.54 -4.80 16.12
CA GLN A 163 4.66 -5.37 17.14
C GLN A 163 4.71 -6.89 17.09
N THR A 164 4.65 -7.52 18.27
CA THR A 164 4.59 -8.97 18.42
C THR A 164 3.52 -9.37 19.43
N LEU A 165 2.93 -10.54 19.23
CA LEU A 165 1.85 -11.08 20.05
C LEU A 165 2.17 -12.55 20.34
N GLY A 166 2.40 -12.89 21.61
CA GLY A 166 2.88 -14.23 21.99
C GLY A 166 4.25 -14.61 21.39
N GLY A 167 5.08 -13.61 21.03
CA GLY A 167 6.38 -13.79 20.38
C GLY A 167 6.33 -13.92 18.85
N LEU A 168 5.14 -13.95 18.24
CA LEU A 168 4.96 -13.98 16.79
C LEU A 168 4.67 -12.57 16.23
N PRO A 169 5.01 -12.24 14.96
CA PRO A 169 4.75 -10.92 14.38
C PRO A 169 3.27 -10.54 14.38
N LEU A 170 2.95 -9.31 14.77
CA LEU A 170 1.61 -8.71 14.68
C LEU A 170 1.63 -7.60 13.62
N THR A 171 0.79 -7.72 12.59
CA THR A 171 0.80 -6.82 11.42
C THR A 171 -0.61 -6.39 11.01
N GLY A 172 -0.73 -5.31 10.23
CA GLY A 172 -1.99 -4.84 9.66
C GLY A 172 -2.33 -3.39 10.03
N PRO A 173 -3.50 -2.89 9.59
CA PRO A 173 -3.96 -1.52 9.87
C PRO A 173 -4.43 -1.28 11.31
N GLY A 174 -4.74 -2.32 12.09
CA GLY A 174 -5.10 -2.20 13.51
C GLY A 174 -3.99 -2.60 14.50
N ALA A 175 -2.73 -2.51 14.04
CA ALA A 175 -1.51 -2.65 14.81
C ALA A 175 -0.50 -1.58 14.36
N LYS A 176 -0.90 -0.31 14.47
CA LYS A 176 -0.09 0.85 14.07
C LYS A 176 0.35 1.66 15.26
N LEU A 177 1.66 1.88 15.37
CA LEU A 177 2.20 2.93 16.22
C LEU A 177 3.42 3.54 15.52
N ARG A 178 3.39 4.87 15.33
CA ARG A 178 4.49 5.62 14.72
C ARG A 178 4.47 7.07 15.16
N ALA A 179 5.61 7.62 15.55
CA ALA A 179 5.79 9.05 15.84
C ALA A 179 6.95 9.65 15.02
N ALA A 180 6.81 10.89 14.55
CA ALA A 180 7.86 11.64 13.86
C ALA A 180 8.11 12.98 14.57
N TYR A 181 9.39 13.39 14.60
CA TYR A 181 9.85 14.63 15.22
C TYR A 181 10.64 15.47 14.23
N GLY A 182 10.30 16.75 14.16
CA GLY A 182 10.96 17.71 13.28
C GLY A 182 12.37 18.09 13.77
N PRO A 183 13.15 18.82 12.95
CA PRO A 183 14.49 19.32 13.32
C PRO A 183 14.51 20.35 14.46
N ASP A 184 13.35 20.82 14.92
CA ASP A 184 13.21 21.64 16.13
C ASP A 184 12.85 20.81 17.38
N GLY A 185 12.80 19.48 17.25
CA GLY A 185 12.49 18.55 18.32
C GLY A 185 11.01 18.46 18.70
N LYS A 186 10.10 19.13 17.98
CA LYS A 186 8.64 19.00 18.17
C LYS A 186 8.12 17.73 17.50
N LEU A 187 7.06 17.15 18.04
CA LEU A 187 6.28 16.11 17.36
C LEU A 187 5.65 16.73 16.10
N THR A 188 5.85 16.11 14.94
CA THR A 188 5.26 16.55 13.66
C THR A 188 4.23 15.58 13.10
N GLN A 189 4.27 14.30 13.48
CA GLN A 189 3.25 13.28 13.18
C GLN A 189 3.17 12.24 14.31
N LEU A 190 1.97 11.74 14.60
CA LEU A 190 1.73 10.56 15.43
C LEU A 190 0.49 9.81 14.91
N THR A 191 0.66 8.53 14.61
CA THR A 191 -0.43 7.61 14.24
C THR A 191 -0.50 6.51 15.29
N SER A 192 -1.68 6.29 15.86
CA SER A 192 -2.00 5.13 16.70
C SER A 192 -3.29 4.46 16.23
N ALA A 193 -3.20 3.18 15.87
CA ALA A 193 -4.35 2.32 15.69
C ALA A 193 -4.02 0.99 16.38
N ASN A 194 -4.21 0.96 17.70
CA ASN A 194 -3.83 -0.16 18.56
C ASN A 194 -5.00 -0.60 19.45
N ARG A 195 -5.06 -1.90 19.69
CA ARG A 195 -6.04 -2.55 20.55
C ARG A 195 -5.47 -2.85 21.92
N ARG A 196 -6.32 -2.83 22.95
CA ARG A 196 -6.05 -3.58 24.18
C ARG A 196 -6.51 -5.03 23.96
N LEU A 197 -5.57 -5.95 24.08
CA LEU A 197 -5.78 -7.38 23.91
C LEU A 197 -5.57 -8.09 25.26
N LYS A 198 -6.14 -9.28 25.41
CA LYS A 198 -5.77 -10.23 26.48
C LYS A 198 -5.61 -11.64 25.90
N PRO A 199 -4.75 -12.50 26.48
CA PRO A 199 -4.69 -13.91 26.10
C PRO A 199 -6.05 -14.61 26.28
N GLY A 200 -6.52 -15.27 25.23
CA GLY A 200 -7.73 -16.09 25.21
C GLY A 200 -7.39 -17.58 25.08
N ALA A 201 -8.14 -18.30 24.24
CA ALA A 201 -7.97 -19.75 24.09
C ALA A 201 -6.77 -20.12 23.20
N THR A 202 -5.91 -21.03 23.68
CA THR A 202 -4.85 -21.64 22.87
C THR A 202 -5.39 -22.82 22.07
N VAL A 203 -5.50 -22.64 20.75
CA VAL A 203 -6.06 -23.60 19.79
C VAL A 203 -4.96 -24.31 19.00
N ALA A 204 -5.32 -25.42 18.33
CA ALA A 204 -4.45 -26.03 17.32
C ALA A 204 -4.48 -25.19 16.03
N ILE A 205 -3.37 -25.16 15.30
CA ILE A 205 -3.27 -24.55 13.97
C ILE A 205 -2.90 -25.58 12.90
N ILE A 206 -3.18 -25.27 11.64
CA ILE A 206 -2.79 -26.11 10.49
C ILE A 206 -1.26 -26.23 10.43
N ALA A 207 -0.77 -27.39 9.98
CA ALA A 207 0.67 -27.60 9.83
C ALA A 207 1.25 -26.72 8.71
N VAL A 208 2.54 -26.40 8.78
CA VAL A 208 3.20 -25.51 7.80
C VAL A 208 3.17 -26.03 6.36
N ASP A 209 3.03 -27.35 6.16
CA ASP A 209 2.85 -27.94 4.82
C ASP A 209 1.40 -27.84 4.32
N GLU A 210 0.40 -27.91 5.21
CA GLU A 210 -1.00 -27.59 4.90
C GLU A 210 -1.14 -26.09 4.58
N ALA A 211 -0.44 -25.23 5.33
CA ALA A 211 -0.36 -23.79 5.06
C ALA A 211 0.33 -23.50 3.71
N ALA A 212 1.44 -24.17 3.39
CA ALA A 212 2.14 -23.98 2.11
C ALA A 212 1.27 -24.40 0.91
N LYS A 213 0.50 -25.50 1.03
CA LYS A 213 -0.50 -25.92 0.03
C LYS A 213 -1.62 -24.89 -0.12
N GLY A 214 -2.12 -24.35 1.00
CA GLY A 214 -3.11 -23.27 1.00
C GLY A 214 -2.60 -22.00 0.31
N CYS A 215 -1.37 -21.57 0.63
CA CYS A 215 -0.73 -20.44 -0.02
C CYS A 215 -0.53 -20.66 -1.53
N ALA A 216 -0.05 -21.84 -1.95
CA ALA A 216 0.07 -22.17 -3.37
C ALA A 216 -1.29 -22.10 -4.10
N ALA A 217 -2.38 -22.57 -3.47
CA ALA A 217 -3.73 -22.48 -4.03
C ALA A 217 -4.26 -21.04 -4.17
N LEU A 218 -3.77 -20.08 -3.37
CA LEU A 218 -4.14 -18.66 -3.48
C LEU A 218 -3.47 -17.92 -4.65
N TYR A 219 -2.34 -18.42 -5.16
CA TYR A 219 -1.61 -17.83 -6.29
C TYR A 219 -1.62 -18.71 -7.58
N GLY A 220 -2.01 -19.99 -7.46
CA GLY A 220 -2.05 -20.96 -8.55
C GLY A 220 -0.71 -21.66 -8.82
N ASP A 221 -0.78 -22.85 -9.44
CA ASP A 221 0.30 -23.84 -9.59
C ASP A 221 1.63 -23.34 -10.19
N LYS A 222 1.63 -22.17 -10.85
CA LYS A 222 2.82 -21.57 -11.46
C LYS A 222 3.65 -20.72 -10.50
N VAL A 223 3.09 -20.31 -9.36
CA VAL A 223 3.75 -19.41 -8.41
C VAL A 223 4.40 -20.21 -7.29
N ARG A 224 5.74 -20.28 -7.33
CA ARG A 224 6.54 -20.89 -6.27
C ARG A 224 6.45 -20.06 -4.99
N GLN A 225 6.29 -20.74 -3.85
CA GLN A 225 6.24 -20.14 -2.52
C GLN A 225 7.51 -20.50 -1.72
N ASP A 226 7.89 -19.64 -0.78
CA ASP A 226 8.68 -20.04 0.39
C ASP A 226 7.77 -20.59 1.49
N THR A 227 8.38 -21.04 2.57
CA THR A 227 7.76 -21.33 3.87
C THR A 227 6.88 -20.14 4.31
N PRO A 228 5.56 -20.31 4.51
CA PRO A 228 4.69 -19.24 4.97
C PRO A 228 5.03 -18.79 6.40
N THR A 229 5.01 -17.49 6.66
CA THR A 229 5.36 -16.90 7.97
C THR A 229 4.16 -16.93 8.90
N LEU A 230 4.21 -17.69 10.00
CA LEU A 230 3.19 -17.64 11.05
C LEU A 230 3.23 -16.29 11.80
N GLY A 231 2.08 -15.68 12.00
CA GLY A 231 1.92 -14.41 12.71
C GLY A 231 0.46 -14.15 13.10
N TYR A 232 0.15 -12.88 13.35
CA TYR A 232 -1.18 -12.37 13.63
C TYR A 232 -1.49 -11.18 12.71
N HIS A 233 -2.74 -11.09 12.26
CA HIS A 233 -3.23 -9.93 11.53
C HIS A 233 -4.24 -9.15 12.36
N ALA A 234 -3.98 -7.87 12.55
CA ALA A 234 -4.90 -6.92 13.17
C ALA A 234 -5.63 -6.13 12.07
N PRO A 235 -6.92 -6.43 11.79
CA PRO A 235 -7.71 -5.72 10.80
C PRO A 235 -7.96 -4.26 11.24
N ALA A 236 -8.60 -3.44 10.40
CA ALA A 236 -8.95 -2.07 10.78
C ALA A 236 -9.82 -2.03 12.06
N LEU A 237 -9.87 -0.89 12.74
CA LEU A 237 -10.59 -0.79 14.01
C LEU A 237 -12.11 -0.69 13.77
N GLY A 238 -12.89 -0.94 14.83
CA GLY A 238 -14.34 -0.77 14.86
C GLY A 238 -15.18 -2.04 14.71
N SER A 239 -14.61 -3.26 14.73
CA SER A 239 -15.43 -4.48 14.74
C SER A 239 -14.84 -5.76 15.33
N ALA A 240 -13.52 -5.91 15.45
CA ALA A 240 -12.93 -7.20 15.85
C ALA A 240 -13.24 -7.53 17.33
N LYS A 241 -13.59 -8.79 17.61
CA LYS A 241 -13.74 -9.30 19.00
C LYS A 241 -12.58 -10.19 19.42
N GLN A 242 -11.91 -10.82 18.45
CA GLN A 242 -10.79 -11.72 18.67
C GLN A 242 -9.78 -11.59 17.53
N ILE A 243 -8.49 -11.66 17.86
CA ILE A 243 -7.37 -11.68 16.92
C ILE A 243 -6.90 -13.13 16.77
N PHE A 244 -6.95 -13.64 15.55
CA PHE A 244 -6.60 -15.02 15.19
C PHE A 244 -5.19 -15.10 14.58
N PRO A 245 -4.47 -16.22 14.78
CA PRO A 245 -3.21 -16.46 14.08
C PRO A 245 -3.47 -16.73 12.59
N VAL A 246 -2.55 -16.25 11.75
CA VAL A 246 -2.56 -16.38 10.29
C VAL A 246 -1.17 -16.72 9.77
N TYR A 247 -1.09 -17.32 8.59
CA TYR A 247 0.13 -17.43 7.80
C TYR A 247 0.16 -16.31 6.75
N THR A 248 1.26 -15.56 6.70
CA THR A 248 1.59 -14.71 5.56
C THR A 248 2.24 -15.57 4.49
N CYS A 249 1.65 -15.60 3.30
CA CYS A 249 2.17 -16.31 2.14
C CYS A 249 3.31 -15.52 1.49
N ASN A 250 4.35 -16.23 1.07
CA ASN A 250 5.64 -15.68 0.65
C ASN A 250 5.97 -16.11 -0.79
N PRO A 251 5.42 -15.48 -1.83
CA PRO A 251 5.69 -15.82 -3.23
C PRO A 251 7.15 -15.52 -3.61
N ILE A 252 7.85 -16.50 -4.21
CA ILE A 252 9.22 -16.34 -4.73
C ILE A 252 9.31 -16.79 -6.20
N GLY A 253 9.34 -15.79 -7.09
CA GLY A 253 9.92 -15.90 -8.42
C GLY A 253 9.02 -16.45 -9.53
N GLY A 254 9.54 -16.33 -10.75
CA GLY A 254 8.77 -15.85 -11.89
C GLY A 254 9.33 -14.47 -12.27
N ASP A 255 8.93 -13.91 -13.42
CA ASP A 255 9.45 -12.61 -13.90
C ASP A 255 8.86 -11.40 -13.14
N GLU A 256 7.85 -11.65 -12.30
CA GLU A 256 7.02 -10.66 -11.62
C GLU A 256 7.04 -10.92 -10.10
N GLN A 257 6.99 -9.87 -9.28
CA GLN A 257 6.77 -10.02 -7.83
C GLN A 257 5.34 -9.67 -7.45
N GLN A 258 4.78 -10.52 -6.59
CA GLN A 258 3.39 -10.49 -6.17
C GLN A 258 3.29 -9.99 -4.72
N ALA A 259 2.18 -9.31 -4.38
CA ALA A 259 1.94 -8.89 -3.00
C ALA A 259 1.61 -10.09 -2.11
N ASN A 260 1.92 -9.96 -0.82
CA ASN A 260 1.71 -11.04 0.16
C ASN A 260 0.22 -11.19 0.50
N LEU A 261 -0.28 -12.43 0.48
CA LEU A 261 -1.62 -12.83 0.90
C LEU A 261 -1.62 -13.46 2.29
N LEU A 262 -2.79 -13.55 2.93
CA LEU A 262 -2.97 -14.07 4.29
C LEU A 262 -3.87 -15.31 4.29
N LEU A 263 -3.43 -16.37 4.95
CA LEU A 263 -4.17 -17.63 5.12
C LEU A 263 -4.50 -17.87 6.61
N PRO A 264 -5.75 -18.10 7.02
CA PRO A 264 -6.08 -18.38 8.42
C PRO A 264 -5.37 -19.64 8.96
N ALA A 265 -4.69 -19.53 10.10
CA ALA A 265 -3.97 -20.67 10.68
C ALA A 265 -4.90 -21.61 11.46
N VAL A 266 -6.06 -21.14 11.91
CA VAL A 266 -7.04 -21.96 12.65
C VAL A 266 -8.07 -22.55 11.69
N LYS A 267 -8.17 -23.89 11.66
CA LYS A 267 -9.07 -24.60 10.74
C LYS A 267 -10.54 -24.30 11.06
N GLY A 268 -11.24 -23.68 10.12
CA GLY A 268 -12.66 -23.32 10.25
C GLY A 268 -12.95 -22.05 11.07
N SER A 269 -11.95 -21.22 11.39
CA SER A 269 -12.22 -19.92 12.05
C SER A 269 -12.79 -18.88 11.10
N ALA A 270 -12.42 -18.93 9.81
CA ALA A 270 -13.00 -18.08 8.77
C ALA A 270 -14.42 -18.56 8.37
N PRO A 271 -15.27 -17.66 7.85
CA PRO A 271 -16.53 -18.07 7.24
C PRO A 271 -16.28 -18.96 6.01
N THR A 272 -17.28 -19.78 5.69
CA THR A 272 -17.38 -20.59 4.48
C THR A 272 -18.71 -20.28 3.81
N ALA A 273 -18.64 -19.70 2.62
CA ALA A 273 -19.78 -19.41 1.76
C ALA A 273 -19.90 -20.41 0.60
N THR A 274 -21.14 -20.68 0.21
CA THR A 274 -21.49 -21.36 -1.04
C THR A 274 -21.95 -20.32 -2.06
N LEU A 275 -21.36 -20.34 -3.25
CA LEU A 275 -21.74 -19.52 -4.38
C LEU A 275 -22.51 -20.36 -5.40
N GLU A 276 -23.69 -19.92 -5.80
CA GLU A 276 -24.36 -20.37 -7.03
C GLU A 276 -24.52 -19.18 -7.98
N ALA A 277 -23.97 -19.28 -9.19
CA ALA A 277 -23.99 -18.20 -10.17
C ALA A 277 -24.44 -18.71 -11.54
N LYS A 278 -25.13 -17.84 -12.29
CA LYS A 278 -25.55 -18.08 -13.68
C LYS A 278 -25.24 -16.86 -14.55
N LEU A 279 -24.64 -17.09 -15.71
CA LEU A 279 -24.59 -16.17 -16.85
C LEU A 279 -25.58 -16.67 -17.91
N GLY A 280 -26.38 -15.78 -18.48
CA GLY A 280 -27.29 -16.06 -19.58
C GLY A 280 -27.75 -14.78 -20.29
N ASP A 281 -27.71 -14.76 -21.62
CA ASP A 281 -28.12 -13.61 -22.45
C ASP A 281 -27.41 -12.29 -22.08
N GLY A 282 -26.18 -12.38 -21.55
CA GLY A 282 -25.40 -11.24 -21.05
C GLY A 282 -25.81 -10.72 -19.66
N SER A 283 -26.82 -11.31 -19.01
CA SER A 283 -27.16 -11.06 -17.60
C SER A 283 -26.48 -12.06 -16.68
N VAL A 284 -25.99 -11.59 -15.53
CA VAL A 284 -25.39 -12.43 -14.48
C VAL A 284 -26.19 -12.31 -13.20
N ARG A 285 -26.53 -13.46 -12.60
CA ARG A 285 -27.14 -13.56 -11.27
C ARG A 285 -26.32 -14.45 -10.36
N GLY A 286 -26.05 -13.98 -9.15
CA GLY A 286 -25.39 -14.73 -8.07
C GLY A 286 -26.28 -14.86 -6.84
N VAL A 287 -26.18 -16.00 -6.15
CA VAL A 287 -26.80 -16.25 -4.84
C VAL A 287 -25.77 -16.87 -3.91
N ALA A 288 -25.78 -16.45 -2.64
CA ALA A 288 -24.83 -16.83 -1.61
C ALA A 288 -25.54 -17.40 -0.37
N THR A 289 -24.91 -18.38 0.29
CA THR A 289 -25.20 -18.70 1.70
C THR A 289 -23.89 -18.74 2.48
N ALA A 290 -23.90 -18.45 3.78
CA ALA A 290 -22.70 -18.38 4.61
C ALA A 290 -22.85 -19.15 5.93
N THR A 291 -21.79 -19.86 6.32
CA THR A 291 -21.72 -20.75 7.49
C THR A 291 -20.30 -20.72 8.07
N GLY A 292 -20.10 -21.05 9.34
CA GLY A 292 -18.78 -20.94 9.98
C GLY A 292 -18.33 -19.49 10.21
N GLY A 293 -17.19 -19.30 10.87
CA GLY A 293 -16.84 -17.99 11.45
C GLY A 293 -17.87 -17.50 12.48
N THR A 294 -17.94 -16.19 12.68
CA THR A 294 -18.83 -15.55 13.66
C THR A 294 -19.85 -14.62 12.99
N ALA A 295 -21.14 -14.93 13.11
CA ALA A 295 -22.22 -14.07 12.62
C ALA A 295 -22.34 -12.74 13.42
N PRO A 296 -22.90 -11.65 12.84
CA PRO A 296 -23.50 -11.53 11.51
C PRO A 296 -22.48 -11.50 10.37
N TYR A 297 -22.93 -11.89 9.17
CA TYR A 297 -22.14 -11.84 7.95
C TYR A 297 -22.48 -10.62 7.09
N ARG A 298 -21.49 -10.05 6.42
CA ARG A 298 -21.63 -9.05 5.36
C ARG A 298 -21.30 -9.71 4.02
N PHE A 299 -22.17 -9.57 3.02
CA PHE A 299 -22.01 -10.19 1.69
C PHE A 299 -21.72 -9.10 0.66
N LYS A 300 -20.76 -9.35 -0.23
CA LYS A 300 -20.23 -8.39 -1.19
C LYS A 300 -19.89 -9.05 -2.53
N TRP A 301 -20.14 -8.35 -3.64
CA TRP A 301 -19.98 -8.91 -5.00
C TRP A 301 -19.11 -8.04 -5.92
N SER A 302 -18.37 -8.66 -6.83
CA SER A 302 -17.53 -8.00 -7.84
C SER A 302 -17.49 -8.82 -9.14
N SER A 303 -17.28 -8.14 -10.27
CA SER A 303 -17.25 -8.75 -11.62
C SER A 303 -15.94 -8.35 -12.32
N SER A 304 -15.35 -9.28 -13.07
CA SER A 304 -14.14 -9.00 -13.88
C SER A 304 -14.40 -8.15 -15.12
N THR A 305 -15.67 -7.88 -15.47
CA THR A 305 -16.04 -7.08 -16.65
C THR A 305 -16.97 -5.92 -16.37
N THR A 306 -17.60 -5.84 -15.18
CA THR A 306 -18.70 -4.89 -14.93
C THR A 306 -18.65 -4.26 -13.53
N VAL A 307 -18.89 -2.95 -13.43
CA VAL A 307 -19.04 -2.26 -12.14
C VAL A 307 -20.46 -2.46 -11.60
N ILE A 308 -20.62 -3.37 -10.64
CA ILE A 308 -21.91 -3.65 -10.00
C ILE A 308 -22.28 -2.55 -8.99
N GLU A 309 -23.34 -1.79 -9.24
CA GLU A 309 -23.73 -0.65 -8.37
C GLU A 309 -24.39 -1.04 -7.04
N ARG A 310 -25.06 -2.19 -6.99
CA ARG A 310 -25.73 -2.72 -5.80
C ARG A 310 -25.25 -4.14 -5.53
N ASN A 311 -24.09 -4.22 -4.93
CA ASN A 311 -23.33 -5.44 -4.69
C ASN A 311 -23.24 -5.81 -3.21
N GLU A 312 -24.23 -5.45 -2.40
CA GLU A 312 -24.37 -5.90 -1.01
C GLU A 312 -25.56 -6.86 -0.83
N GLY A 313 -25.40 -7.84 0.06
CA GLY A 313 -26.45 -8.80 0.41
C GLY A 313 -26.27 -10.18 -0.24
N ALA A 314 -27.09 -11.15 0.17
CA ALA A 314 -26.91 -12.57 -0.16
C ALA A 314 -27.26 -12.95 -1.62
N ALA A 315 -27.57 -11.99 -2.49
CA ALA A 315 -27.79 -12.19 -3.91
C ALA A 315 -27.44 -10.93 -4.70
N VAL A 316 -27.11 -11.09 -5.98
CA VAL A 316 -26.76 -10.00 -6.90
C VAL A 316 -27.33 -10.29 -8.30
N ASP A 317 -27.64 -9.23 -9.05
CA ASP A 317 -28.16 -9.29 -10.42
C ASP A 317 -27.66 -8.07 -11.21
N TYR A 318 -27.07 -8.28 -12.38
CA TYR A 318 -26.58 -7.22 -13.27
C TYR A 318 -26.54 -7.67 -14.74
N VAL A 319 -26.33 -6.70 -15.64
CA VAL A 319 -26.08 -6.92 -17.07
C VAL A 319 -24.63 -6.59 -17.35
N ARG A 320 -23.95 -7.40 -18.16
CA ARG A 320 -22.52 -7.29 -18.44
C ARG A 320 -22.20 -6.14 -19.40
N ASP A 321 -21.19 -5.35 -19.06
CA ASP A 321 -20.73 -4.18 -19.85
C ASP A 321 -19.21 -4.25 -20.15
N ALA A 322 -18.81 -5.23 -20.97
CA ALA A 322 -17.40 -5.51 -21.25
C ALA A 322 -16.84 -4.63 -22.39
N ARG A 323 -15.59 -4.13 -22.22
CA ARG A 323 -14.84 -3.31 -23.20
C ARG A 323 -14.65 -4.00 -24.56
N ASP A 324 -14.72 -5.34 -24.61
CA ASP A 324 -14.73 -6.13 -25.85
C ASP A 324 -15.64 -7.37 -25.73
N LYS A 325 -16.12 -7.90 -26.86
CA LYS A 325 -17.19 -8.91 -26.96
C LYS A 325 -16.77 -10.35 -26.63
N LEU A 326 -15.47 -10.63 -26.56
CA LEU A 326 -14.92 -12.00 -26.45
C LEU A 326 -14.33 -12.31 -25.06
N VAL A 327 -14.45 -11.41 -24.09
CA VAL A 327 -13.92 -11.64 -22.73
C VAL A 327 -14.83 -12.60 -21.96
N GLY A 328 -14.23 -13.52 -21.19
CA GLY A 328 -14.95 -14.31 -20.18
C GLY A 328 -15.42 -13.44 -19.02
N GLU A 329 -16.28 -13.99 -18.16
CA GLU A 329 -16.80 -13.29 -16.98
C GLU A 329 -16.46 -14.05 -15.70
N ALA A 330 -16.00 -13.36 -14.67
CA ALA A 330 -15.81 -13.93 -13.34
C ALA A 330 -16.63 -13.13 -12.32
N LEU A 331 -17.65 -13.78 -11.74
CA LEU A 331 -18.40 -13.24 -10.61
C LEU A 331 -17.74 -13.69 -9.31
N THR A 332 -17.21 -12.75 -8.55
CA THR A 332 -16.62 -12.97 -7.23
C THR A 332 -17.58 -12.52 -6.13
N LEU A 333 -17.69 -13.34 -5.09
CA LEU A 333 -18.43 -13.11 -3.86
C LEU A 333 -17.43 -13.06 -2.70
N THR A 334 -17.36 -11.98 -1.93
CA THR A 334 -16.80 -12.00 -0.57
C THR A 334 -17.91 -12.07 0.48
N VAL A 335 -17.70 -12.88 1.50
CA VAL A 335 -18.41 -12.82 2.78
C VAL A 335 -17.43 -12.43 3.90
N THR A 336 -17.75 -11.39 4.67
CA THR A 336 -17.04 -11.00 5.90
C THR A 336 -17.82 -11.42 7.14
N ASP A 337 -17.16 -11.99 8.14
CA ASP A 337 -17.74 -12.28 9.45
C ASP A 337 -17.62 -11.10 10.42
N ALA A 338 -18.16 -11.26 11.64
CA ALA A 338 -18.16 -10.24 12.68
C ALA A 338 -16.76 -9.94 13.26
N ASN A 339 -15.76 -10.80 13.07
CA ASN A 339 -14.37 -10.58 13.51
C ASN A 339 -13.49 -9.98 12.41
N GLY A 340 -14.02 -9.78 11.20
CA GLY A 340 -13.25 -9.37 10.02
C GLY A 340 -12.59 -10.52 9.26
N LEU A 341 -12.82 -11.78 9.67
CA LEU A 341 -12.42 -12.92 8.87
C LEU A 341 -13.32 -12.99 7.63
N THR A 342 -12.71 -13.17 6.47
CA THR A 342 -13.37 -13.06 5.17
C THR A 342 -13.29 -14.37 4.40
N SER A 343 -14.15 -14.56 3.39
CA SER A 343 -14.10 -15.71 2.48
C SER A 343 -14.72 -15.41 1.12
N THR A 344 -14.03 -15.86 0.08
CA THR A 344 -14.17 -15.36 -1.28
C THR A 344 -14.35 -16.52 -2.25
N ALA A 345 -15.47 -16.55 -2.97
CA ALA A 345 -15.79 -17.56 -3.97
C ALA A 345 -15.89 -16.90 -5.34
N THR A 346 -15.27 -17.49 -6.36
CA THR A 346 -15.33 -16.98 -7.74
C THR A 346 -15.98 -18.00 -8.66
N ALA A 347 -16.90 -17.54 -9.49
CA ALA A 347 -17.56 -18.30 -10.54
C ALA A 347 -17.13 -17.76 -11.91
N SER A 348 -16.29 -18.52 -12.62
CA SER A 348 -15.74 -18.14 -13.93
C SER A 348 -16.53 -18.77 -15.08
N PHE A 349 -16.87 -17.96 -16.07
CA PHE A 349 -17.68 -18.27 -17.23
C PHE A 349 -16.91 -17.98 -18.52
N ALA A 350 -16.67 -19.00 -19.34
CA ALA A 350 -16.21 -18.83 -20.73
C ALA A 350 -17.36 -18.50 -21.71
N GLY A 351 -18.59 -18.46 -21.21
CA GLY A 351 -19.84 -18.26 -21.94
C GLY A 351 -21.03 -18.63 -21.05
N ASP A 352 -22.25 -18.51 -21.58
CA ASP A 352 -23.50 -18.80 -20.87
C ASP A 352 -23.50 -20.18 -20.20
N GLY A 353 -23.95 -20.23 -18.95
CA GLY A 353 -23.84 -21.44 -18.13
C GLY A 353 -24.17 -21.21 -16.66
N SER A 354 -23.88 -22.17 -15.80
CA SER A 354 -24.08 -22.06 -14.35
C SER A 354 -22.97 -22.77 -13.60
N VAL A 355 -22.47 -22.11 -12.55
CA VAL A 355 -21.30 -22.52 -11.78
C VAL A 355 -21.67 -22.55 -10.30
N LYS A 356 -21.16 -23.56 -9.58
CA LYS A 356 -21.25 -23.64 -8.12
C LYS A 356 -19.83 -23.66 -7.54
N GLY A 357 -19.58 -22.83 -6.53
CA GLY A 357 -18.29 -22.68 -5.88
C GLY A 357 -18.39 -22.69 -4.36
N GLN A 358 -17.27 -22.99 -3.70
CA GLN A 358 -17.07 -22.78 -2.27
C GLN A 358 -15.97 -21.73 -2.06
N SER A 359 -16.08 -20.96 -0.99
CA SER A 359 -15.21 -19.82 -0.71
C SER A 359 -13.85 -20.18 -0.09
N ILE A 360 -12.84 -19.35 -0.39
CA ILE A 360 -11.47 -19.39 0.14
C ILE A 360 -11.17 -18.01 0.79
N PRO A 361 -10.55 -17.89 1.99
CA PRO A 361 -10.50 -16.63 2.75
C PRO A 361 -9.96 -15.32 2.09
N GLY A 362 -10.71 -14.17 2.06
CA GLY A 362 -10.13 -12.79 1.87
C GLY A 362 -10.91 -11.58 1.23
N GLY A 363 -11.20 -10.49 1.99
CA GLY A 363 -11.19 -9.02 1.61
C GLY A 363 -12.47 -8.15 1.30
N GLY A 364 -12.53 -6.89 1.80
CA GLY A 364 -12.95 -5.58 1.16
C GLY A 364 -14.41 -5.15 0.74
N GLY A 365 -14.65 -3.82 0.51
CA GLY A 365 -15.58 -3.25 -0.52
C GLY A 365 -16.24 -1.82 -0.31
N PHE A 366 -16.29 -0.93 -1.33
CA PHE A 366 -17.44 -0.01 -1.65
C PHE A 366 -17.16 1.54 -1.77
N GLY A 367 -18.12 2.47 -2.04
CA GLY A 367 -18.74 3.00 -3.32
C GLY A 367 -19.03 4.54 -3.20
N LYS A 368 -19.45 5.45 -4.14
CA LYS A 368 -19.47 5.67 -5.64
C LYS A 368 -19.99 7.12 -5.96
N LEU A 369 -19.43 7.93 -6.90
CA LEU A 369 -19.93 9.31 -7.27
C LEU A 369 -19.77 9.75 -8.78
N ALA A 370 -19.74 11.07 -9.12
CA ALA A 370 -20.05 11.65 -10.47
C ALA A 370 -19.07 12.77 -11.01
N ILE A 371 -19.38 13.40 -12.16
CA ILE A 371 -18.45 14.09 -13.11
C ILE A 371 -18.46 15.65 -13.08
N GLY A 372 -17.33 16.27 -13.43
CA GLY A 372 -16.94 17.69 -13.40
C GLY A 372 -15.67 17.98 -14.25
N PRO A 373 -14.91 19.10 -14.04
CA PRO A 373 -13.80 19.54 -14.90
C PRO A 373 -12.37 19.30 -14.32
N VAL A 374 -12.25 18.51 -13.26
CA VAL A 374 -11.00 17.98 -12.70
C VAL A 374 -11.31 16.52 -12.39
N ASP A 375 -10.57 15.58 -12.95
CA ASP A 375 -10.92 14.15 -13.00
C ASP A 375 -9.77 13.22 -12.58
N VAL A 376 -10.06 11.91 -12.54
CA VAL A 376 -9.06 10.87 -12.27
C VAL A 376 -9.23 9.64 -13.17
N GLY A 377 -8.11 8.96 -13.40
CA GLY A 377 -8.05 7.61 -13.98
C GLY A 377 -7.91 6.54 -12.90
N VAL A 378 -8.46 5.35 -13.16
CA VAL A 378 -8.21 4.15 -12.33
C VAL A 378 -7.94 2.95 -13.20
N GLU A 379 -6.75 2.36 -13.07
CA GLU A 379 -6.45 1.07 -13.69
C GLU A 379 -5.89 0.05 -12.71
N GLN A 380 -6.39 -1.17 -12.81
CA GLN A 380 -6.12 -2.19 -11.81
C GLN A 380 -6.08 -3.56 -12.47
N THR A 381 -4.89 -4.10 -12.72
CA THR A 381 -4.81 -5.43 -13.34
C THR A 381 -5.12 -6.57 -12.36
N VAL A 382 -4.87 -6.39 -11.06
CA VAL A 382 -5.16 -7.40 -10.03
C VAL A 382 -6.64 -7.31 -9.63
N ASP A 383 -7.43 -8.30 -10.01
CA ASP A 383 -8.89 -8.32 -9.84
C ASP A 383 -9.41 -9.51 -9.02
N GLU A 384 -8.59 -10.55 -8.80
CA GLU A 384 -8.88 -11.69 -7.93
C GLU A 384 -8.83 -11.31 -6.43
N TRP A 385 -8.11 -10.25 -6.08
CA TRP A 385 -7.86 -9.87 -4.69
C TRP A 385 -8.68 -8.64 -4.32
N GLN A 386 -9.67 -8.82 -3.44
CA GLN A 386 -10.58 -7.72 -3.08
C GLN A 386 -9.89 -6.58 -2.29
N CYS A 387 -8.70 -6.79 -1.73
CA CYS A 387 -7.86 -5.71 -1.19
C CYS A 387 -7.29 -4.77 -2.28
N ALA A 388 -6.95 -5.30 -3.46
CA ALA A 388 -6.54 -4.49 -4.61
C ALA A 388 -7.74 -3.74 -5.22
N GLN A 389 -8.87 -4.44 -5.38
CA GLN A 389 -10.17 -3.85 -5.75
C GLN A 389 -10.55 -2.68 -4.82
N ASP A 390 -10.34 -2.83 -3.52
CA ASP A 390 -10.63 -1.79 -2.53
C ASP A 390 -9.73 -0.56 -2.61
N SER A 391 -8.53 -0.68 -3.16
CA SER A 391 -7.68 0.48 -3.45
C SER A 391 -8.22 1.27 -4.63
N GLY A 392 -8.39 0.62 -5.79
CA GLY A 392 -8.89 1.28 -7.01
C GLY A 392 -10.30 1.85 -6.83
N PHE A 393 -11.25 1.07 -6.32
CA PHE A 393 -12.57 1.60 -5.96
C PHE A 393 -12.47 2.62 -4.83
N GLY A 394 -11.67 2.36 -3.80
CA GLY A 394 -11.54 3.26 -2.65
C GLY A 394 -11.14 4.67 -3.02
N PHE A 395 -10.09 4.79 -3.85
CA PHE A 395 -9.61 6.04 -4.44
C PHE A 395 -10.73 6.73 -5.21
N ARG A 396 -11.29 6.06 -6.23
CA ARG A 396 -12.41 6.53 -7.05
C ARG A 396 -13.54 7.14 -6.22
N ASN A 397 -13.97 6.42 -5.19
CA ASN A 397 -15.12 6.80 -4.37
C ASN A 397 -14.82 8.00 -3.46
N ALA A 398 -13.59 8.13 -2.97
CA ALA A 398 -13.15 9.24 -2.13
C ALA A 398 -12.89 10.53 -2.95
N MET A 399 -12.28 10.43 -4.13
CA MET A 399 -12.14 11.54 -5.08
C MET A 399 -13.52 12.06 -5.50
N ALA A 400 -14.38 11.15 -5.98
CA ALA A 400 -15.70 11.52 -6.47
C ALA A 400 -16.61 12.07 -5.35
N ALA A 401 -16.44 11.66 -4.09
CA ALA A 401 -17.11 12.29 -2.94
C ALA A 401 -16.73 13.76 -2.68
N ARG A 402 -15.77 14.31 -3.42
CA ARG A 402 -15.40 15.74 -3.42
C ARG A 402 -15.77 16.45 -4.74
N GLY A 403 -16.50 15.76 -5.62
CA GLY A 403 -16.92 16.29 -6.94
C GLY A 403 -15.93 16.01 -8.07
N VAL A 404 -14.89 15.19 -7.83
CA VAL A 404 -13.87 14.83 -8.82
C VAL A 404 -14.30 13.56 -9.59
N PRO A 405 -14.76 13.66 -10.85
CA PRO A 405 -14.98 12.54 -11.77
C PRO A 405 -13.97 11.41 -11.73
N THR A 406 -14.39 10.29 -12.32
CA THR A 406 -13.47 9.29 -12.86
C THR A 406 -13.74 9.18 -14.34
N ALA A 407 -12.78 9.57 -15.17
CA ALA A 407 -12.93 9.63 -16.63
C ALA A 407 -12.88 8.24 -17.27
N PHE A 408 -11.97 7.39 -16.78
CA PHE A 408 -11.88 5.98 -17.14
C PHE A 408 -11.64 5.11 -15.91
N GLN A 409 -12.20 3.92 -15.93
CA GLN A 409 -11.90 2.88 -14.94
C GLN A 409 -11.85 1.51 -15.63
N PHE A 410 -10.68 0.87 -15.62
CA PHE A 410 -10.51 -0.47 -16.19
C PHE A 410 -9.90 -1.44 -15.17
N HIS A 411 -10.34 -2.71 -15.26
CA HIS A 411 -9.99 -3.77 -14.31
C HIS A 411 -9.55 -5.05 -15.03
N GLY A 412 -8.71 -5.84 -14.37
CA GLY A 412 -8.39 -7.21 -14.78
C GLY A 412 -7.72 -7.27 -16.16
N THR A 413 -8.42 -7.88 -17.11
CA THR A 413 -8.02 -8.02 -18.52
C THR A 413 -8.45 -6.83 -19.41
N SER A 414 -9.27 -5.91 -18.88
CA SER A 414 -9.68 -4.66 -19.55
C SER A 414 -8.73 -3.49 -19.25
N ALA A 415 -7.91 -3.58 -18.20
CA ALA A 415 -6.78 -2.69 -17.93
C ALA A 415 -5.60 -3.12 -18.80
N TRP A 416 -4.98 -2.17 -19.51
CA TRP A 416 -4.04 -2.44 -20.61
C TRP A 416 -2.74 -1.66 -20.43
N GLU A 417 -1.61 -2.33 -20.68
CA GLU A 417 -0.30 -1.70 -20.73
C GLU A 417 -0.29 -0.53 -21.72
N ARG A 418 -0.98 -0.73 -22.85
CA ARG A 418 -1.09 0.23 -23.93
C ARG A 418 -1.62 1.60 -23.47
N ASP A 419 -2.54 1.64 -22.51
CA ASP A 419 -3.17 2.87 -22.02
C ASP A 419 -2.23 3.69 -21.11
N PHE A 420 -1.07 3.14 -20.71
CA PHE A 420 0.05 3.83 -20.05
C PHE A 420 1.25 4.12 -20.98
N LYS A 421 1.34 3.49 -22.16
CA LYS A 421 2.41 3.71 -23.14
C LYS A 421 2.16 4.97 -23.95
N LYS A 422 3.24 5.65 -24.37
CA LYS A 422 3.14 6.76 -25.32
C LYS A 422 2.82 6.31 -26.74
N GLY A 423 2.16 7.17 -27.51
CA GLY A 423 1.82 6.89 -28.91
C GLY A 423 3.02 6.49 -29.79
N SER A 424 4.23 6.99 -29.52
CA SER A 424 5.45 6.58 -30.24
C SER A 424 6.02 5.20 -29.84
N ALA A 425 5.50 4.62 -28.75
CA ALA A 425 5.66 3.22 -28.36
C ALA A 425 4.39 2.38 -28.65
N GLY A 426 3.51 2.86 -29.55
CA GLY A 426 2.25 2.19 -29.95
C GLY A 426 1.06 2.42 -29.01
N GLY A 427 1.25 3.17 -27.93
CA GLY A 427 0.31 3.33 -26.83
C GLY A 427 -0.89 4.26 -27.07
N THR A 428 -1.61 4.51 -25.97
CA THR A 428 -2.86 5.28 -25.88
C THR A 428 -2.92 6.20 -24.65
N ASP A 429 -1.78 6.50 -24.01
CA ASP A 429 -1.67 7.40 -22.84
C ASP A 429 -2.42 8.73 -23.00
N SER A 430 -2.22 9.43 -24.11
CA SER A 430 -2.88 10.70 -24.45
C SER A 430 -4.39 10.59 -24.76
N SER A 431 -5.01 9.47 -24.43
CA SER A 431 -6.48 9.25 -24.45
C SER A 431 -7.02 8.71 -23.13
N TYR A 432 -6.13 8.36 -22.18
CA TYR A 432 -6.45 7.79 -20.88
C TYR A 432 -5.52 8.36 -19.81
N VAL A 433 -4.41 7.69 -19.50
CA VAL A 433 -3.56 8.00 -18.34
C VAL A 433 -2.99 9.41 -18.37
N ASP A 434 -2.62 9.93 -19.54
CA ASP A 434 -2.09 11.29 -19.73
C ASP A 434 -3.17 12.35 -20.06
N ASN A 435 -4.46 11.99 -19.91
CA ASN A 435 -5.62 12.86 -20.15
C ASN A 435 -6.50 12.94 -18.89
N VAL A 436 -5.90 12.89 -17.69
CA VAL A 436 -6.59 13.03 -16.39
C VAL A 436 -5.65 13.63 -15.34
N ASP A 437 -6.15 14.47 -14.41
CA ASP A 437 -5.31 15.15 -13.42
C ASP A 437 -4.50 14.18 -12.53
N ALA A 438 -5.09 13.03 -12.19
CA ALA A 438 -4.40 11.97 -11.45
C ALA A 438 -4.82 10.56 -11.89
N THR A 439 -3.85 9.65 -12.01
CA THR A 439 -4.09 8.23 -12.25
C THR A 439 -3.71 7.39 -11.02
N TRP A 440 -4.65 6.58 -10.54
CA TRP A 440 -4.39 5.51 -9.59
C TRP A 440 -4.20 4.18 -10.32
N TYR A 441 -3.07 3.52 -10.06
CA TYR A 441 -2.76 2.19 -10.56
C TYR A 441 -2.54 1.19 -9.42
N THR A 442 -3.12 -0.01 -9.54
CA THR A 442 -2.86 -1.14 -8.65
C THR A 442 -2.49 -2.40 -9.43
N GLY A 443 -1.33 -2.99 -9.15
CA GLY A 443 -0.92 -4.22 -9.82
C GLY A 443 0.40 -4.83 -9.36
N HIS A 444 0.89 -5.82 -10.11
CA HIS A 444 2.22 -6.39 -9.87
C HIS A 444 3.32 -5.49 -10.41
N GLY A 445 4.54 -5.72 -9.93
CA GLY A 445 5.70 -4.94 -10.32
C GLY A 445 7.00 -5.53 -9.85
N ASN A 446 8.08 -5.02 -10.44
CA ASN A 446 9.45 -5.24 -10.01
C ASN A 446 10.23 -3.93 -10.31
N PRO A 447 11.52 -3.83 -9.99
CA PRO A 447 12.25 -2.59 -10.23
C PRO A 447 12.32 -2.13 -11.69
N ASN A 448 12.14 -3.03 -12.67
CA ASN A 448 12.21 -2.70 -14.09
C ASN A 448 10.89 -2.19 -14.68
N GLY A 449 9.75 -2.40 -14.01
CA GLY A 449 8.43 -2.11 -14.57
C GLY A 449 7.25 -2.65 -13.77
N PHE A 450 6.04 -2.43 -14.28
CA PHE A 450 4.79 -3.01 -13.78
C PHE A 450 4.02 -3.71 -14.91
N THR A 451 3.15 -4.66 -14.55
CA THR A 451 2.56 -5.62 -15.50
C THR A 451 1.05 -5.57 -15.60
N PHE A 452 0.54 -6.08 -16.72
CA PHE A 452 -0.88 -6.23 -17.00
C PHE A 452 -1.20 -7.71 -17.32
N LYS A 453 -2.45 -8.12 -17.10
CA LYS A 453 -2.92 -9.48 -17.44
C LYS A 453 -3.16 -9.69 -18.92
N ASN A 454 -3.54 -8.62 -19.61
CA ASN A 454 -3.72 -8.68 -21.04
C ASN A 454 -2.34 -8.71 -21.71
N THR A 455 -2.13 -9.70 -22.58
CA THR A 455 -0.87 -9.89 -23.32
C THR A 455 -1.10 -9.79 -24.83
N THR A 456 -2.13 -9.05 -25.24
CA THR A 456 -2.63 -9.02 -26.63
C THR A 456 -2.85 -7.62 -27.19
N HIS A 457 -2.59 -6.56 -26.41
CA HIS A 457 -2.61 -5.17 -26.89
C HIS A 457 -1.21 -4.58 -27.09
N ASP A 458 -0.20 -5.02 -26.33
CA ASP A 458 1.21 -5.00 -26.74
C ASP A 458 2.00 -6.17 -26.13
N ASP A 459 2.73 -5.95 -25.03
CA ASP A 459 3.72 -6.87 -24.45
C ASP A 459 3.50 -7.18 -22.97
N LYS A 460 2.35 -6.78 -22.40
CA LYS A 460 1.95 -6.85 -20.98
C LYS A 460 2.81 -6.08 -19.95
N TRP A 461 3.74 -5.22 -20.37
CA TRP A 461 4.62 -4.47 -19.46
C TRP A 461 4.53 -2.96 -19.68
N ILE A 462 4.79 -2.22 -18.61
CA ILE A 462 5.33 -0.86 -18.69
C ILE A 462 6.75 -0.87 -18.15
N VAL A 463 7.71 -0.56 -19.02
CA VAL A 463 9.09 -0.23 -18.65
C VAL A 463 9.35 1.27 -18.85
N PRO A 464 10.37 1.87 -18.18
CA PRO A 464 10.63 3.32 -18.26
C PRO A 464 10.89 3.88 -19.68
N GLY A 465 11.18 3.02 -20.65
CA GLY A 465 11.34 3.40 -22.06
C GLY A 465 10.02 3.71 -22.78
N ASP A 466 8.88 3.20 -22.28
CA ASP A 466 7.59 3.23 -22.98
C ASP A 466 6.79 4.51 -22.70
N ALA A 467 7.02 5.12 -21.56
CA ALA A 467 6.27 6.28 -21.05
C ALA A 467 6.96 7.62 -21.35
N ASP A 468 6.21 8.71 -21.23
CA ASP A 468 6.70 10.11 -21.29
C ASP A 468 5.71 11.04 -20.55
N TRP A 469 5.23 10.60 -19.38
CA TRP A 469 4.02 11.07 -18.70
C TRP A 469 3.99 12.56 -18.30
N GLY A 470 2.77 13.08 -18.26
CA GLY A 470 2.44 14.48 -18.04
C GLY A 470 2.89 15.37 -19.19
N ASN A 471 2.79 14.88 -20.43
CA ASN A 471 2.87 15.71 -21.64
C ASN A 471 1.47 16.11 -22.18
N GLY A 472 0.41 15.50 -21.63
CA GLY A 472 -0.96 15.98 -21.63
C GLY A 472 -1.34 16.68 -20.32
N ASP A 473 -2.31 16.11 -19.58
CA ASP A 473 -2.97 16.70 -18.39
C ASP A 473 -2.63 15.96 -17.07
N LEU A 474 -1.73 14.97 -17.10
CA LEU A 474 -1.42 14.13 -15.92
C LEU A 474 -0.36 14.73 -15.00
N GLU A 475 -0.82 15.14 -13.82
CA GLU A 475 0.00 15.71 -12.76
C GLU A 475 0.50 14.65 -11.79
N TRP A 476 -0.37 13.72 -11.38
CA TRP A 476 -0.09 12.83 -10.26
C TRP A 476 -0.36 11.36 -10.58
N LEU A 477 0.71 10.57 -10.67
CA LEU A 477 0.65 9.11 -10.84
C LEU A 477 0.86 8.40 -9.50
N GLN A 478 -0.02 7.48 -9.13
CA GLN A 478 0.10 6.63 -7.94
C GLN A 478 0.19 5.16 -8.33
N LEU A 479 1.33 4.51 -8.04
CA LEU A 479 1.51 3.08 -8.28
C LEU A 479 1.48 2.30 -6.96
N GLU A 480 0.33 1.71 -6.63
CA GLU A 480 0.25 0.60 -5.69
C GLU A 480 0.78 -0.67 -6.35
N SER A 481 2.11 -0.72 -6.49
CA SER A 481 2.84 -1.81 -7.13
C SER A 481 4.21 -2.01 -6.48
N CYS A 482 4.64 -3.28 -6.43
CA CYS A 482 5.83 -3.70 -5.68
C CYS A 482 7.13 -3.22 -6.32
N GLN A 483 8.02 -2.63 -5.53
CA GLN A 483 9.41 -2.32 -5.88
C GLN A 483 9.66 -1.43 -7.10
N VAL A 484 8.65 -0.82 -7.73
CA VAL A 484 8.82 -0.04 -8.97
C VAL A 484 9.86 1.08 -8.81
N LEU A 485 9.88 1.72 -7.63
CA LEU A 485 10.83 2.80 -7.28
C LEU A 485 12.04 2.31 -6.45
N ARG A 486 12.33 1.00 -6.45
CA ARG A 486 13.44 0.40 -5.68
C ARG A 486 14.83 0.78 -6.21
N ASP A 487 15.78 0.91 -5.29
CA ASP A 487 17.22 0.99 -5.59
C ASP A 487 17.73 -0.43 -6.01
N THR A 488 18.28 -0.55 -7.22
CA THR A 488 18.82 -1.79 -7.82
C THR A 488 20.34 -1.80 -7.95
N ASN A 489 20.96 -0.67 -8.26
CA ASN A 489 22.33 -0.56 -8.76
C ASN A 489 23.02 0.68 -8.17
N GLY A 490 23.25 0.65 -6.86
CA GLY A 490 23.77 1.78 -6.10
C GLY A 490 22.64 2.50 -5.35
N SER A 491 22.74 3.82 -5.23
CA SER A 491 21.70 4.67 -4.63
C SER A 491 21.08 5.54 -5.71
N MET A 492 19.75 5.68 -5.68
CA MET A 492 18.96 6.58 -6.54
C MET A 492 18.82 6.17 -8.02
N ASP A 493 19.14 4.93 -8.41
CA ASP A 493 19.03 4.51 -9.82
C ASP A 493 17.59 4.54 -10.37
N GLN A 494 16.56 4.52 -9.51
CA GLN A 494 15.17 4.78 -9.94
C GLN A 494 15.00 6.13 -10.64
N LEU A 495 15.82 7.14 -10.33
CA LEU A 495 15.81 8.43 -11.06
C LEU A 495 16.49 8.34 -12.42
N ALA A 496 17.56 7.55 -12.55
CA ALA A 496 18.17 7.28 -13.85
C ALA A 496 17.26 6.41 -14.75
N ARG A 497 16.46 5.53 -14.15
CA ARG A 497 15.46 4.68 -14.83
C ARG A 497 14.19 5.46 -15.18
N TRP A 498 13.39 5.84 -14.18
CA TRP A 498 12.09 6.49 -14.37
C TRP A 498 12.16 7.98 -14.73
N GLY A 499 13.30 8.65 -14.51
CA GLY A 499 13.49 10.03 -14.97
C GLY A 499 13.46 10.18 -16.50
N GLY A 500 13.49 9.08 -17.26
CA GLY A 500 13.18 9.07 -18.69
C GLY A 500 11.69 9.28 -19.00
N ALA A 501 10.80 8.96 -18.07
CA ALA A 501 9.34 8.91 -18.24
C ALA A 501 8.57 10.08 -17.59
N ILE A 502 9.24 11.06 -16.99
CA ILE A 502 8.62 12.21 -16.33
C ILE A 502 8.83 13.45 -17.23
N ASN A 503 7.84 13.81 -18.05
CA ASN A 503 7.90 14.91 -19.03
C ASN A 503 6.88 16.05 -18.79
N GLY A 504 6.51 16.24 -17.53
CA GLY A 504 5.72 17.37 -17.03
C GLY A 504 5.14 16.99 -15.67
N LEU A 505 4.66 15.74 -15.60
CA LEU A 505 4.20 14.99 -14.41
C LEU A 505 4.85 15.50 -13.12
N HIS A 506 4.03 16.13 -12.28
CA HIS A 506 4.43 16.74 -11.01
C HIS A 506 5.09 15.74 -10.06
N MET A 507 4.49 14.55 -9.87
CA MET A 507 5.16 13.45 -9.17
C MET A 507 4.62 12.06 -9.48
N MET A 508 5.53 11.09 -9.37
CA MET A 508 5.26 9.66 -9.40
C MET A 508 5.42 9.10 -7.98
N ASN A 509 4.35 8.54 -7.42
CA ASN A 509 4.31 7.91 -6.10
C ASN A 509 4.34 6.38 -6.23
N GLY A 510 5.03 5.69 -5.33
CA GLY A 510 5.10 4.23 -5.31
C GLY A 510 5.88 3.66 -4.14
N PHE A 511 6.37 2.42 -4.31
CA PHE A 511 7.09 1.67 -3.28
C PHE A 511 8.50 1.26 -3.71
N HIS A 512 9.41 1.23 -2.73
CA HIS A 512 10.75 0.67 -2.84
C HIS A 512 10.80 -0.79 -2.37
N THR A 513 9.97 -1.17 -1.39
CA THR A 513 9.76 -2.57 -0.96
C THR A 513 8.57 -3.18 -1.72
N ASN A 514 8.16 -4.40 -1.37
CA ASN A 514 6.81 -4.86 -1.71
C ASN A 514 5.78 -3.99 -0.98
N ALA A 515 4.63 -3.79 -1.63
CA ALA A 515 3.39 -3.37 -0.98
C ALA A 515 2.66 -4.61 -0.45
N ILE A 516 1.77 -4.45 0.53
CA ILE A 516 0.97 -5.55 1.08
C ILE A 516 -0.50 -5.29 0.80
N CYS A 517 -1.21 -6.33 0.34
CA CYS A 517 -2.62 -6.25 -0.03
C CYS A 517 -3.49 -6.16 1.23
N VAL A 518 -3.68 -4.93 1.73
CA VAL A 518 -4.34 -4.63 3.01
C VAL A 518 -5.86 -4.53 2.91
N ASP A 519 -6.57 -4.97 3.94
CA ASP A 519 -8.03 -4.87 3.96
C ASP A 519 -8.53 -3.41 3.98
N GLY A 520 -9.64 -3.20 3.28
CA GLY A 520 -10.17 -1.86 2.97
C GLY A 520 -9.32 -1.03 2.00
N GLY A 521 -8.23 -1.58 1.43
CA GLY A 521 -7.35 -0.95 0.43
C GLY A 521 -6.54 0.24 0.95
N THR A 522 -5.60 0.72 0.14
CA THR A 522 -4.82 1.94 0.38
C THR A 522 -5.47 3.18 -0.23
N GLY A 523 -5.96 3.07 -1.46
CA GLY A 523 -6.40 4.19 -2.30
C GLY A 523 -7.49 5.06 -1.70
N ARG A 524 -8.43 4.48 -0.93
CA ARG A 524 -9.43 5.29 -0.19
C ARG A 524 -8.77 6.27 0.76
N THR A 525 -7.82 5.79 1.57
CA THR A 525 -7.12 6.58 2.58
C THR A 525 -6.20 7.63 1.95
N PHE A 526 -5.54 7.31 0.84
CA PHE A 526 -4.76 8.28 0.07
C PHE A 526 -5.64 9.44 -0.44
N ALA A 527 -6.67 9.14 -1.25
CA ALA A 527 -7.59 10.14 -1.77
C ALA A 527 -8.28 10.95 -0.66
N GLN A 528 -8.63 10.28 0.44
CA GLN A 528 -9.19 10.92 1.62
C GLN A 528 -8.28 12.02 2.20
N LEU A 529 -6.96 11.82 2.24
CA LEU A 529 -5.99 12.76 2.81
C LEU A 529 -5.64 13.94 1.89
N LEU A 530 -6.03 13.90 0.61
CA LEU A 530 -5.89 15.03 -0.31
C LEU A 530 -6.80 16.21 0.05
N PHE A 531 -7.86 15.99 0.84
CA PHE A 531 -8.89 16.99 1.15
C PHE A 531 -9.14 17.12 2.66
N PRO A 532 -9.63 18.27 3.16
CA PRO A 532 -9.89 18.45 4.59
C PRO A 532 -10.94 17.48 5.14
N GLN A 533 -10.77 17.08 6.39
CA GLN A 533 -11.65 16.16 7.12
C GLN A 533 -11.99 16.67 8.52
N LEU A 534 -12.76 15.90 9.27
CA LEU A 534 -12.97 16.15 10.69
C LEU A 534 -11.64 15.99 11.45
N GLY A 535 -11.07 17.12 11.91
CA GLY A 535 -9.81 17.18 12.65
C GLY A 535 -8.52 17.11 11.82
N LEU A 536 -8.60 16.97 10.49
CA LEU A 536 -7.41 16.91 9.61
C LEU A 536 -7.50 17.95 8.47
N PRO A 537 -6.40 18.65 8.14
CA PRO A 537 -6.32 19.49 6.95
C PRO A 537 -6.24 18.63 5.67
N ALA A 538 -6.28 19.27 4.51
CA ALA A 538 -5.71 18.68 3.31
C ALA A 538 -4.18 18.55 3.46
N PHE A 539 -3.59 17.53 2.86
CA PHE A 539 -2.14 17.36 2.79
C PHE A 539 -1.64 17.50 1.34
N PRO A 540 -0.37 17.93 1.14
CA PRO A 540 0.32 17.77 -0.14
C PRO A 540 0.21 16.33 -0.63
N VAL A 541 0.15 16.10 -1.94
CA VAL A 541 -0.06 14.78 -2.56
C VAL A 541 0.96 13.75 -2.05
N ARG A 542 2.23 14.15 -1.98
CA ARG A 542 3.33 13.36 -1.39
C ARG A 542 3.13 13.03 0.09
N ASN A 543 2.60 13.97 0.88
CA ASN A 543 2.34 13.77 2.30
C ASN A 543 1.11 12.87 2.53
N ALA A 544 0.09 12.96 1.68
CA ALA A 544 -1.04 12.03 1.67
C ALA A 544 -0.60 10.59 1.36
N TRP A 545 0.34 10.40 0.41
CA TRP A 545 0.94 9.09 0.13
C TRP A 545 1.73 8.55 1.34
N ALA A 546 2.58 9.38 1.95
CA ALA A 546 3.35 9.03 3.13
C ALA A 546 2.46 8.66 4.34
N LEU A 547 1.44 9.47 4.65
CA LEU A 547 0.49 9.20 5.73
C LEU A 547 -0.37 7.95 5.45
N MET A 548 -0.82 7.76 4.21
CA MET A 548 -1.51 6.52 3.82
C MET A 548 -0.64 5.30 4.12
N ALA A 549 0.64 5.30 3.72
CA ALA A 549 1.54 4.18 3.96
C ALA A 549 1.70 3.91 5.47
N GLN A 550 1.89 4.96 6.28
CA GLN A 550 1.99 4.84 7.75
C GLN A 550 0.70 4.34 8.42
N ILE A 551 -0.48 4.65 7.86
CA ILE A 551 -1.79 4.18 8.36
C ILE A 551 -2.09 2.74 7.90
N LYS A 552 -1.61 2.34 6.72
CA LYS A 552 -2.01 1.08 6.05
C LYS A 552 -0.92 0.02 6.03
N GLU A 553 0.23 0.33 5.46
CA GLU A 553 1.34 -0.62 5.26
C GLU A 553 2.03 -0.99 6.59
N PRO A 554 2.40 -2.26 6.84
CA PRO A 554 3.11 -2.67 8.05
C PRO A 554 4.41 -1.88 8.32
N SER A 555 4.85 -1.82 9.58
CA SER A 555 6.12 -1.17 9.95
C SER A 555 7.28 -1.74 9.13
N GLY A 556 8.09 -0.86 8.51
CA GLY A 556 9.24 -1.27 7.70
C GLY A 556 9.03 -1.29 6.17
N ILE A 557 7.82 -1.05 5.66
CA ILE A 557 7.58 -0.85 4.23
C ILE A 557 8.12 0.54 3.83
N ARG A 558 8.98 0.60 2.79
CA ARG A 558 9.60 1.85 2.32
C ARG A 558 8.80 2.42 1.15
N TYR A 559 8.02 3.46 1.42
CA TYR A 559 7.37 4.26 0.39
C TYR A 559 8.35 5.25 -0.22
N ARG A 560 8.10 5.65 -1.47
CA ARG A 560 8.94 6.62 -2.20
C ARG A 560 8.10 7.45 -3.17
N SER A 561 8.50 8.69 -3.34
CA SER A 561 7.99 9.61 -4.36
C SER A 561 9.16 10.17 -5.16
N ILE A 562 8.96 10.46 -6.44
CA ILE A 562 9.96 11.08 -7.33
C ILE A 562 9.33 12.16 -8.21
N GLY A 563 10.14 13.13 -8.65
CA GLY A 563 9.72 14.17 -9.58
C GLY A 563 10.87 15.04 -10.08
N ASN A 564 10.54 16.00 -10.94
CA ASN A 564 11.52 16.86 -11.61
C ASN A 564 11.86 18.13 -10.77
N VAL A 565 13.02 18.73 -11.07
CA VAL A 565 13.44 20.06 -10.61
C VAL A 565 13.76 20.90 -11.83
N GLY A 566 13.04 22.01 -12.02
CA GLY A 566 13.15 22.91 -13.15
C GLY A 566 14.21 24.00 -12.98
N ALA A 567 14.16 25.02 -13.83
CA ALA A 567 15.02 26.19 -13.70
C ALA A 567 14.82 26.91 -12.34
N GLY A 568 15.90 27.48 -11.80
CA GLY A 568 15.87 28.17 -10.49
C GLY A 568 15.58 27.27 -9.27
N GLY A 569 15.51 25.96 -9.45
CA GLY A 569 15.17 25.00 -8.38
C GLY A 569 13.67 24.83 -8.13
N VAL A 570 12.80 25.31 -9.04
CA VAL A 570 11.34 25.11 -9.00
C VAL A 570 11.02 23.61 -9.01
N THR A 571 10.06 23.17 -8.19
CA THR A 571 9.67 21.77 -8.10
C THR A 571 8.30 21.56 -7.42
N ASN A 572 7.61 20.50 -7.83
CA ASN A 572 6.26 20.12 -7.41
C ASN A 572 6.21 19.29 -6.10
N ILE A 573 7.33 19.18 -5.38
CA ILE A 573 7.47 18.31 -4.19
C ILE A 573 6.56 18.69 -3.00
N GLY A 574 5.98 19.90 -3.04
CA GLY A 574 5.07 20.45 -2.03
C GLY A 574 3.61 20.54 -2.47
N ASP A 575 3.29 20.02 -3.66
CA ASP A 575 2.02 20.30 -4.34
C ASP A 575 0.82 19.62 -3.67
N TYR A 576 -0.28 20.36 -3.64
CA TYR A 576 -1.59 19.89 -3.24
C TYR A 576 -2.40 19.47 -4.46
N PHE A 577 -3.39 18.60 -4.23
CA PHE A 577 -4.45 18.36 -5.21
C PHE A 577 -5.24 19.67 -5.46
N TRP A 578 -5.82 19.81 -6.65
CA TRP A 578 -6.42 21.07 -7.10
C TRP A 578 -7.42 21.67 -6.11
N GLY A 579 -7.26 22.98 -5.88
CA GLY A 579 -8.08 23.77 -4.95
C GLY A 579 -7.81 23.53 -3.45
N GLN A 580 -6.91 22.60 -3.09
CA GLN A 580 -6.62 22.27 -1.68
C GLN A 580 -5.39 23.00 -1.12
N GLY A 581 -4.58 23.61 -1.99
CA GLY A 581 -3.39 24.40 -1.65
C GLY A 581 -2.66 24.85 -2.92
N PRO A 582 -1.37 25.23 -2.82
CA PRO A 582 -0.54 25.50 -3.98
C PRO A 582 -0.29 24.23 -4.83
N THR A 583 -0.35 24.39 -6.14
CA THR A 583 0.06 23.41 -7.15
C THR A 583 1.07 24.10 -8.08
N GLY A 584 2.16 23.45 -8.43
CA GLY A 584 3.21 23.99 -9.29
C GLY A 584 2.81 24.03 -10.76
N PRO A 585 3.69 24.55 -11.64
CA PRO A 585 3.62 24.30 -13.07
C PRO A 585 4.33 22.99 -13.42
N ASP A 586 3.99 22.44 -14.57
CA ASP A 586 4.60 21.26 -15.16
C ASP A 586 6.09 21.50 -15.49
N ILE A 587 6.91 20.50 -15.16
CA ILE A 587 8.36 20.56 -15.32
C ILE A 587 8.75 19.54 -16.37
N THR A 588 8.61 19.95 -17.63
CA THR A 588 8.96 19.12 -18.78
C THR A 588 10.42 18.66 -18.71
N LYS A 589 10.67 17.50 -19.32
CA LYS A 589 11.98 16.84 -19.44
C LYS A 589 13.04 17.73 -20.11
N ALA A 590 12.61 18.69 -20.93
CA ALA A 590 13.45 19.71 -21.56
C ALA A 590 13.73 20.93 -20.64
N ALA A 591 12.81 21.29 -19.75
CA ALA A 591 12.99 22.37 -18.77
C ALA A 591 13.74 21.93 -17.50
N ARG A 592 13.98 20.62 -17.35
CA ARG A 592 14.59 20.00 -16.18
C ARG A 592 16.07 20.33 -15.99
N THR A 593 16.43 20.73 -14.77
CA THR A 593 17.82 20.92 -14.33
C THR A 593 18.30 19.82 -13.36
N GLY A 594 17.37 19.19 -12.64
CA GLY A 594 17.64 18.10 -11.70
C GLY A 594 16.40 17.24 -11.43
N MET A 595 16.52 16.31 -10.50
CA MET A 595 15.41 15.48 -10.00
C MET A 595 15.48 15.36 -8.48
N TRP A 596 14.35 14.98 -7.87
CA TRP A 596 14.27 14.65 -6.46
C TRP A 596 13.69 13.24 -6.26
N SER A 597 14.10 12.58 -5.19
CA SER A 597 13.39 11.46 -4.60
C SER A 597 13.20 11.71 -3.12
N LEU A 598 12.01 11.42 -2.61
CA LEU A 598 11.73 11.48 -1.18
C LEU A 598 11.25 10.11 -0.72
N SER A 599 11.91 9.57 0.29
CA SER A 599 11.69 8.21 0.80
C SER A 599 11.35 8.25 2.28
N GLY A 600 10.59 7.27 2.78
CA GLY A 600 10.33 7.10 4.20
C GLY A 600 9.82 5.70 4.53
N VAL A 601 9.62 5.43 5.81
CA VAL A 601 9.23 4.11 6.33
C VAL A 601 7.93 4.23 7.14
N SER A 602 7.01 3.29 6.93
CA SER A 602 5.74 3.15 7.66
C SER A 602 5.90 2.71 9.11
#